data_AF-A0A840UNS7-F1
#
_entry.id   AF-A0A840UNS7-F1
#
_cell.length_a   1.000
_cell.length_b   1.000
_cell.length_c   1.000
_cell.angle_alpha   90.00
_cell.angle_beta   90.00
_cell.angle_gamma   90.00
#
_symmetry.space_group_name_H-M   'P 1'
#
loop_
_entity.id
_entity.type
_entity.pdbx_description
1 polymer ?
#
loop_
_entity_poly.entity_id
_entity_poly.type
_entity_poly.pdbx_seq_one_letter_code
_entity_poly.pdbx_strand_id
1 'polypeptide(L)'
;MGKPVAASHSQVNDIKKTFLTIGVAIIAVCCLGGVNAGLVLAGSKTCGSFFLRNSQGDVINPLTGENADQPFSSRKTCGACHDYDLITKGFHFQQGWEKISDTYDKKMPWVLSDGMMGKH
;
A
#
# COMPACT_ATOMS: atom_id res chain seq x y z
N MET A 1 63.96 2.65 3.94
CA MET A 1 62.61 3.27 4.01
C MET A 1 62.22 3.69 2.60
N GLY A 2 61.15 3.09 2.06
CA GLY A 2 60.86 3.03 0.62
C GLY A 2 60.47 4.36 -0.01
N LYS A 3 60.93 4.59 -1.25
CA LYS A 3 60.55 5.73 -2.10
C LYS A 3 59.14 5.50 -2.67
N PRO A 4 58.32 6.56 -2.83
CA PRO A 4 57.05 6.44 -3.53
C PRO A 4 57.28 6.16 -5.02
N VAL A 5 56.69 5.07 -5.51
CA VAL A 5 56.63 4.76 -6.94
C VAL A 5 55.56 5.65 -7.56
N ALA A 6 55.99 6.63 -8.37
CA ALA A 6 55.08 7.44 -9.17
C ALA A 6 54.49 6.57 -10.29
N ALA A 7 53.16 6.44 -10.31
CA ALA A 7 52.45 5.80 -11.43
C ALA A 7 52.69 6.61 -12.71
N SER A 8 53.00 5.92 -13.81
CA SER A 8 53.28 6.57 -15.09
C SER A 8 52.00 7.20 -15.68
N HIS A 9 52.17 8.34 -16.37
CA HIS A 9 51.09 9.13 -16.97
C HIS A 9 50.14 8.32 -17.88
N SER A 10 50.62 7.20 -18.45
CA SER A 10 49.80 6.29 -19.27
C SER A 10 48.71 5.58 -18.45
N GLN A 11 49.05 5.08 -17.25
CA GLN A 11 48.14 4.32 -16.40
C GLN A 11 46.94 5.16 -15.95
N VAL A 12 47.16 6.46 -15.70
CA VAL A 12 46.10 7.40 -15.31
C VAL A 12 45.12 7.68 -16.45
N ASN A 13 45.60 7.67 -17.70
CA ASN A 13 44.75 7.92 -18.87
C ASN A 13 43.90 6.70 -19.25
N ASP A 14 44.41 5.49 -19.05
CA ASP A 14 43.68 4.24 -19.31
C ASP A 14 42.55 4.01 -18.29
N ILE A 15 42.77 4.38 -17.03
CA ILE A 15 41.74 4.37 -15.98
C ILE A 15 40.61 5.35 -16.31
N LYS A 16 40.94 6.58 -16.73
CA LYS A 16 39.95 7.59 -17.11
C LYS A 16 39.11 7.17 -18.33
N LYS A 17 39.72 6.52 -19.32
CA LYS A 17 39.01 5.97 -20.49
C LYS A 17 38.05 4.85 -20.08
N THR A 18 38.49 3.96 -19.20
CA THR A 18 37.66 2.86 -18.69
C THR A 18 36.43 3.35 -17.93
N PHE A 19 36.57 4.38 -17.08
CA PHE A 19 35.42 4.98 -16.38
C PHE A 19 34.46 5.71 -17.33
N LEU A 20 34.96 6.36 -18.37
CA LEU A 20 34.13 7.04 -19.36
C LEU A 20 33.30 6.03 -20.19
N THR A 21 33.90 4.90 -20.58
CA THR A 21 33.20 3.87 -21.36
C THR A 21 32.14 3.13 -20.55
N ILE A 22 32.41 2.83 -19.27
CA ILE A 22 31.42 2.18 -18.37
C ILE A 22 30.26 3.15 -18.07
N GLY A 23 30.54 4.43 -17.84
CA GLY A 23 29.51 5.45 -17.59
C GLY A 23 28.55 5.65 -18.78
N VAL A 24 29.06 5.62 -20.01
CA VAL A 24 28.23 5.75 -21.23
C VAL A 24 27.38 4.49 -21.46
N ALA A 25 27.90 3.29 -21.16
CA ALA A 25 27.14 2.05 -21.31
C ALA A 25 25.96 1.94 -20.33
N ILE A 26 26.09 2.42 -19.10
CA ILE A 26 25.02 2.40 -18.09
C ILE A 26 23.87 3.36 -18.47
N ILE A 27 24.20 4.55 -19.01
CA ILE A 27 23.20 5.52 -19.46
C ILE A 27 22.40 4.98 -20.66
N ALA A 28 23.07 4.31 -21.61
CA ALA A 28 22.39 3.74 -22.77
C ALA A 28 21.38 2.64 -22.40
N VAL A 29 21.67 1.82 -21.37
CA VAL A 29 20.77 0.75 -20.91
C VAL A 29 19.55 1.30 -20.18
N CYS A 30 19.69 2.38 -19.40
CA CYS A 30 18.55 3.04 -18.76
C CYS A 30 17.64 3.80 -19.74
N CYS A 31 18.17 4.32 -20.85
CA CYS A 31 17.39 5.12 -21.80
C CYS A 31 16.74 4.30 -22.93
N LEU A 32 17.20 3.07 -23.19
CA LEU A 32 16.69 2.21 -24.27
C LEU A 32 15.90 0.98 -23.78
N GLY A 33 15.92 0.70 -22.47
CA GLY A 33 15.08 -0.30 -21.83
C GLY A 33 13.63 0.20 -21.72
N GLY A 34 12.84 -0.07 -22.76
CA GLY A 34 11.45 0.34 -22.88
C GLY A 34 10.64 0.15 -21.60
N VAL A 35 10.17 1.27 -21.05
CA VAL A 35 9.04 1.29 -20.14
C VAL A 35 7.83 0.81 -20.93
N ASN A 36 7.40 -0.43 -20.72
CA ASN A 36 6.07 -0.87 -21.12
C ASN A 36 5.08 -0.12 -20.22
N ALA A 37 4.68 1.07 -20.66
CA ALA A 37 3.51 1.76 -20.16
C ALA A 37 2.29 0.96 -20.62
N GLY A 38 2.01 -0.15 -19.93
CA GLY A 38 0.72 -0.79 -20.02
C GLY A 38 -0.33 0.26 -19.70
N LEU A 39 -1.23 0.50 -20.65
CA LEU A 39 -2.37 1.38 -20.49
C LEU A 39 -3.19 0.88 -19.29
N VAL A 40 -3.00 1.52 -18.12
CA VAL A 40 -3.86 1.29 -16.96
C VAL A 40 -5.17 1.99 -17.27
N LEU A 41 -6.12 1.23 -17.81
CA LEU A 41 -7.52 1.65 -17.87
C LEU A 41 -8.01 1.77 -16.42
N ALA A 42 -7.88 2.96 -15.84
CA ALA A 42 -8.52 3.34 -14.60
C ALA A 42 -10.03 3.53 -14.83
N GLY A 43 -10.71 2.43 -15.18
CA GLY A 43 -12.16 2.38 -15.14
C GLY A 43 -12.59 2.43 -13.68
N SER A 44 -13.26 3.49 -13.27
CA SER A 44 -14.01 3.52 -12.01
C SER A 44 -15.07 2.42 -12.07
N LYS A 45 -14.72 1.23 -11.55
CA LYS A 45 -15.71 0.21 -11.23
C LYS A 45 -16.51 0.74 -10.04
N THR A 46 -17.55 1.51 -10.32
CA THR A 46 -18.58 1.79 -9.32
C THR A 46 -19.14 0.43 -8.89
N CYS A 47 -19.03 0.08 -7.61
CA CYS A 47 -19.63 -1.14 -7.11
C CYS A 47 -21.14 -1.03 -7.32
N GLY A 48 -21.71 -1.94 -8.12
CA GLY A 48 -23.14 -2.00 -8.37
C GLY A 48 -23.89 -2.53 -7.14
N SER A 49 -25.06 -3.14 -7.34
CA SER A 49 -25.72 -3.88 -6.27
C SER A 49 -24.83 -5.04 -5.81
N PHE A 50 -24.65 -5.19 -4.51
CA PHE A 50 -23.87 -6.27 -3.89
C PHE A 50 -24.66 -6.90 -2.74
N PHE A 51 -24.42 -8.18 -2.51
CA PHE A 51 -25.00 -8.90 -1.38
C PHE A 51 -24.15 -8.72 -0.12
N LEU A 52 -24.80 -8.63 1.04
CA LEU A 52 -24.13 -8.76 2.32
C LEU A 52 -23.61 -10.19 2.47
N ARG A 53 -22.46 -10.36 3.12
CA ARG A 53 -21.85 -11.67 3.35
C ARG A 53 -21.40 -11.84 4.79
N ASN A 54 -21.52 -13.05 5.32
CA ASN A 54 -20.97 -13.41 6.63
C ASN A 54 -19.43 -13.61 6.56
N SER A 55 -18.82 -14.04 7.67
CA SER A 55 -17.37 -14.29 7.74
C SER A 55 -16.87 -15.46 6.86
N GLN A 56 -17.73 -16.45 6.62
CA GLN A 56 -17.44 -17.59 5.73
C GLN A 56 -17.59 -17.22 4.25
N GLY A 57 -18.34 -16.15 3.96
CA GLY A 57 -18.61 -15.65 2.61
C GLY A 57 -20.02 -15.97 2.11
N ASP A 58 -20.85 -16.63 2.92
CA ASP A 58 -22.25 -16.93 2.58
C ASP A 58 -23.06 -15.65 2.50
N VAL A 59 -24.06 -15.63 1.61
CA VAL A 59 -24.94 -14.48 1.43
C VAL A 59 -25.85 -14.32 2.64
N ILE A 60 -25.98 -13.09 3.10
CA ILE A 60 -27.00 -12.68 4.07
C ILE A 60 -28.09 -11.96 3.30
N ASN A 61 -29.32 -12.48 3.38
CA ASN A 61 -30.50 -11.88 2.78
C ASN A 61 -31.57 -11.60 3.86
N PRO A 62 -31.65 -10.36 4.36
CA PRO A 62 -32.63 -9.99 5.37
C PRO A 62 -34.08 -10.06 4.90
N LEU A 63 -34.34 -10.04 3.60
CA LEU A 63 -35.70 -10.07 3.04
C LEU A 63 -36.27 -11.50 3.02
N THR A 64 -35.43 -12.51 2.85
CA THR A 64 -35.83 -13.92 2.82
C THR A 64 -35.55 -14.65 4.13
N GLY A 65 -34.74 -14.06 5.02
CA GLY A 65 -34.30 -14.67 6.27
C GLY A 65 -33.04 -15.55 6.13
N GLU A 66 -32.49 -15.70 4.92
CA GLU A 66 -31.28 -16.48 4.68
C GLU A 66 -30.09 -15.85 5.43
N ASN A 67 -29.54 -16.59 6.40
CA ASN A 67 -28.42 -16.15 7.26
C ASN A 67 -28.66 -14.78 7.93
N ALA A 68 -29.92 -14.35 8.09
CA ALA A 68 -30.24 -13.00 8.57
C ALA A 68 -29.88 -12.77 10.04
N ASP A 69 -29.67 -13.84 10.79
CA ASP A 69 -29.19 -13.85 12.18
C ASP A 69 -27.66 -13.76 12.30
N GLN A 70 -26.93 -13.90 11.19
CA GLN A 70 -25.47 -13.92 11.19
C GLN A 70 -24.88 -12.51 11.08
N PRO A 71 -23.72 -12.25 11.74
CA PRO A 71 -23.03 -10.98 11.58
C PRO A 71 -22.43 -10.84 10.17
N PHE A 72 -22.58 -9.65 9.59
CA PHE A 72 -21.95 -9.36 8.30
C PHE A 72 -20.44 -9.13 8.44
N SER A 73 -19.68 -9.47 7.40
CA SER A 73 -18.25 -9.22 7.29
C SER A 73 -17.99 -8.12 6.27
N SER A 74 -17.47 -6.99 6.74
CA SER A 74 -17.03 -5.90 5.85
C SER A 74 -15.94 -6.37 4.88
N ARG A 75 -15.03 -7.25 5.32
CA ARG A 75 -13.98 -7.83 4.46
C ARG A 75 -14.55 -8.67 3.33
N LYS A 76 -15.53 -9.54 3.60
CA LYS A 76 -16.14 -10.38 2.54
C LYS A 76 -17.11 -9.58 1.65
N THR A 77 -17.78 -8.58 2.21
CA THR A 77 -18.77 -7.76 1.49
C THR A 77 -18.09 -6.71 0.62
N CYS A 78 -17.34 -5.78 1.21
CA CYS A 78 -16.67 -4.71 0.46
C CYS A 78 -15.49 -5.24 -0.37
N GLY A 79 -14.80 -6.28 0.12
CA GLY A 79 -13.69 -6.92 -0.57
C GLY A 79 -14.08 -7.61 -1.88
N ALA A 80 -15.37 -7.81 -2.15
CA ALA A 80 -15.83 -8.35 -3.43
C ALA A 80 -15.68 -7.35 -4.59
N CYS A 81 -15.73 -6.05 -4.29
CA CYS A 81 -15.62 -4.96 -5.26
C CYS A 81 -14.31 -4.16 -5.12
N HIS A 82 -13.74 -4.11 -3.93
CA HIS A 82 -12.63 -3.24 -3.59
C HIS A 82 -11.46 -4.02 -3.00
N ASP A 83 -10.25 -3.50 -3.15
CA ASP A 83 -9.16 -3.92 -2.29
C ASP A 83 -9.47 -3.45 -0.86
N TYR A 84 -9.89 -4.40 -0.02
CA TYR A 84 -10.30 -4.13 1.36
C TYR A 84 -9.15 -3.51 2.18
N ASP A 85 -7.92 -3.97 1.97
CA ASP A 85 -6.76 -3.49 2.72
C ASP A 85 -6.34 -2.09 2.24
N LEU A 86 -6.67 -1.71 1.00
CA LEU A 86 -6.51 -0.34 0.54
C LEU A 86 -7.57 0.60 1.11
N ILE A 87 -8.86 0.25 1.02
CA ILE A 87 -9.95 1.17 1.45
C ILE A 87 -9.91 1.42 2.96
N THR A 88 -9.50 0.45 3.77
CA THR A 88 -9.41 0.59 5.24
C THR A 88 -8.33 1.55 5.69
N LYS A 89 -7.40 1.94 4.80
CA LYS A 89 -6.41 3.01 5.06
C LYS A 89 -7.01 4.42 4.87
N GLY A 90 -8.23 4.53 4.37
CA GLY A 90 -8.91 5.81 4.21
C GLY A 90 -9.17 6.50 5.56
N PHE A 91 -9.10 7.83 5.57
CA PHE A 91 -9.26 8.64 6.78
C PHE A 91 -10.50 8.28 7.61
N HIS A 92 -11.63 8.01 6.94
CA HIS A 92 -12.87 7.63 7.61
C HIS A 92 -12.72 6.38 8.49
N PHE A 93 -11.99 5.37 8.03
CA PHE A 93 -11.76 4.12 8.78
C PHE A 93 -10.66 4.24 9.83
N GLN A 94 -9.71 5.17 9.62
CA GLN A 94 -8.58 5.38 10.51
C GLN A 94 -8.85 6.44 11.60
N GLN A 95 -10.04 7.05 11.63
CA GLN A 95 -10.34 8.18 12.50
C GLN A 95 -10.15 7.84 13.98
N GLY A 96 -9.02 8.28 14.55
CA GLY A 96 -8.63 8.07 15.95
C GLY A 96 -7.83 6.79 16.22
N TRP A 97 -7.54 5.96 15.21
CA TRP A 97 -6.87 4.67 15.42
C TRP A 97 -5.42 4.80 15.90
N GLU A 98 -4.70 5.83 15.47
CA GLU A 98 -3.29 6.06 15.84
C GLU A 98 -3.09 6.54 17.28
N LYS A 99 -4.16 7.00 17.95
CA LYS A 99 -4.11 7.61 19.28
C LYS A 99 -4.96 6.84 20.30
N ILE A 100 -5.19 5.55 20.07
CA ILE A 100 -5.97 4.70 20.97
C ILE A 100 -5.28 4.57 22.34
N SER A 101 -6.04 4.77 23.41
CA SER A 101 -5.57 4.57 24.79
C SER A 101 -6.73 4.23 25.72
N ASP A 102 -6.55 3.22 26.57
CA ASP A 102 -7.50 2.85 27.64
C ASP A 102 -7.65 3.94 28.71
N THR A 103 -6.75 4.94 28.71
CA THR A 103 -6.75 6.06 29.66
C THR A 103 -7.14 7.38 29.01
N TYR A 104 -7.64 7.34 27.77
CA TYR A 104 -7.96 8.54 26.99
C TYR A 104 -8.98 9.46 27.68
N ASP A 105 -10.12 8.90 28.13
CA ASP A 105 -11.11 9.63 28.91
C ASP A 105 -11.43 8.89 30.22
N LYS A 106 -11.06 9.50 31.35
CA LYS A 106 -11.29 8.93 32.69
C LYS A 106 -12.76 8.88 33.08
N LYS A 107 -13.59 9.76 32.52
CA LYS A 107 -15.04 9.84 32.81
C LYS A 107 -15.84 8.94 31.88
N MET A 108 -15.33 8.71 30.67
CA MET A 108 -15.92 7.82 29.67
C MET A 108 -14.90 6.78 29.22
N PRO A 109 -14.63 5.74 30.03
CA PRO A 109 -13.59 4.74 29.72
C PRO A 109 -13.79 3.99 28.40
N TRP A 110 -15.00 4.00 27.86
CA TRP A 110 -15.29 3.44 26.54
C TRP A 110 -14.80 4.32 25.39
N VAL A 111 -14.53 5.62 25.59
CA VAL A 111 -13.99 6.51 24.55
C VAL A 111 -12.47 6.36 24.51
N LEU A 112 -11.95 5.79 23.43
CA LEU A 112 -10.55 5.37 23.35
C LEU A 112 -9.64 6.33 22.59
N SER A 113 -10.19 7.31 21.86
CA SER A 113 -9.41 8.27 21.06
C SER A 113 -10.19 9.56 20.78
N ASP A 114 -9.54 10.52 20.13
CA ASP A 114 -10.18 11.73 19.60
C ASP A 114 -11.14 11.43 18.43
N GLY A 115 -10.96 10.30 17.75
CA GLY A 115 -11.84 9.81 16.68
C GLY A 115 -13.10 9.09 17.15
N MET A 116 -13.59 8.13 16.35
CA MET A 116 -14.83 7.40 16.63
C MET A 116 -14.62 6.11 17.42
N MET A 117 -13.38 5.81 17.82
CA MET A 117 -13.06 4.56 18.50
C MET A 117 -13.69 4.52 19.89
N GLY A 118 -14.56 3.53 20.10
CA GLY A 118 -15.25 3.27 21.35
C GLY A 118 -16.42 4.23 21.66
N LYS A 119 -16.77 5.11 20.73
CA LYS A 119 -18.00 5.91 20.82
C LYS A 119 -19.18 5.07 20.27
N HIS A 120 -20.13 4.75 21.13
CA HIS A 120 -21.35 3.98 20.83
C HIS A 120 -22.57 4.70 21.41
#